data_AF-A0A1D2AHK6-F1
#
_entry.id   AF-A0A1D2AHK6-F1
#
_cell.length_a   1.000
_cell.length_b   1.000
_cell.length_c   1.000
_cell.angle_alpha   90.00
_cell.angle_beta   90.00
_cell.angle_gamma   90.00
#
_symmetry.space_group_name_H-M   'P 1'
#
loop_
_entity.id
_entity.type
_entity.pdbx_description
1 polymer ?
#
loop_
_entity_poly.entity_id
_entity_poly.type
_entity_poly.pdbx_seq_one_letter_code
_entity_poly.pdbx_strand_id
1 'polypeptide(L)'
;AGSKMSLLEFGLRRAQGPDGGLSASKYSYLGGFDGTSNVLAGKLFNIPLKGTHAHAFIMSFSSKKDCKIQRLKPANGENEVDFLGLCYKWRKTLCTDFKCLEEEASEGEFIAFVSYAAAFPTTFLALVDTYDVIRSGLLNFSAVAMALNEIGYRPIGIRIDSG
;
A
#
# COMPACT_ATOMS: atom_id res chain seq x y z
N ALA A 1 -8.75 -19.02 -10.30
CA ALA A 1 -9.14 -18.41 -9.02
C ALA A 1 -10.66 -18.55 -8.86
N GLY A 2 -11.20 -18.38 -7.64
CA GLY A 2 -12.66 -18.42 -7.44
C GLY A 2 -13.37 -17.32 -8.26
N SER A 3 -14.64 -17.52 -8.61
CA SER A 3 -15.44 -16.63 -9.46
C SER A 3 -15.64 -15.20 -8.93
N LYS A 4 -15.24 -14.93 -7.68
CA LYS A 4 -15.34 -13.62 -7.02
C LYS A 4 -13.98 -12.92 -6.83
N MET A 5 -12.89 -13.54 -7.28
CA MET A 5 -11.55 -13.00 -7.08
C MET A 5 -11.16 -12.12 -8.24
N SER A 6 -10.58 -10.95 -7.94
CA SER A 6 -9.98 -10.12 -8.97
C SER A 6 -8.52 -10.54 -9.24
N LEU A 7 -8.15 -10.64 -10.51
CA LEU A 7 -6.83 -11.02 -11.01
C LEU A 7 -6.20 -9.83 -11.74
N LEU A 8 -4.98 -9.47 -11.34
CA LEU A 8 -4.26 -8.32 -11.87
C LEU A 8 -2.91 -8.75 -12.47
N GLU A 9 -2.57 -8.18 -13.62
CA GLU A 9 -1.35 -8.50 -14.37
C GLU A 9 -0.22 -7.52 -13.99
N PHE A 10 0.82 -8.03 -13.30
CA PHE A 10 2.00 -7.26 -12.85
C PHE A 10 3.34 -7.85 -13.36
N GLY A 11 3.34 -8.43 -14.56
CA GLY A 11 4.46 -9.11 -15.21
C GLY A 11 5.46 -8.20 -15.94
N LEU A 12 5.24 -6.88 -15.95
CA LEU A 12 6.02 -5.93 -16.76
C LEU A 12 7.54 -6.02 -16.55
N ARG A 13 7.99 -6.31 -15.33
CA ARG A 13 9.42 -6.35 -14.94
C ARG A 13 10.30 -7.32 -15.73
N ARG A 14 9.73 -8.34 -16.37
CA ARG A 14 10.48 -9.32 -17.18
C ARG A 14 9.84 -9.59 -18.54
N ALA A 15 9.02 -8.66 -19.03
CA ALA A 15 8.39 -8.81 -20.32
C ALA A 15 9.43 -8.76 -21.46
N GLN A 16 9.24 -9.60 -22.48
CA GLN A 16 10.28 -9.85 -23.49
C GLN A 16 10.25 -8.82 -24.62
N GLY A 17 11.35 -8.08 -24.77
CA GLY A 17 11.50 -7.09 -25.84
C GLY A 17 10.72 -5.79 -25.62
N PRO A 18 10.82 -4.83 -26.55
CA PRO A 18 10.26 -3.48 -26.40
C PRO A 18 8.74 -3.47 -26.27
N ASP A 19 8.04 -4.32 -27.04
CA ASP A 19 6.57 -4.41 -27.04
C ASP A 19 6.01 -5.57 -26.19
N GLY A 20 6.90 -6.34 -25.55
CA GLY A 20 6.51 -7.52 -24.77
C GLY A 20 5.59 -7.16 -23.61
N GLY A 21 5.88 -6.06 -22.92
CA GLY A 21 5.06 -5.58 -21.80
C GLY A 21 3.65 -5.20 -22.25
N LEU A 22 3.54 -4.49 -23.37
CA LEU A 22 2.26 -4.06 -23.93
C LEU A 22 1.42 -5.25 -24.39
N SER A 23 2.05 -6.17 -25.11
CA SER A 23 1.39 -7.38 -25.62
C SER A 23 0.93 -8.28 -24.48
N ALA A 24 1.79 -8.51 -23.47
CA ALA A 24 1.45 -9.30 -22.30
C ALA A 24 0.23 -8.74 -21.57
N SER A 25 0.25 -7.45 -21.21
CA SER A 25 -0.87 -6.81 -20.52
C SER A 25 -2.17 -6.87 -21.32
N LYS A 26 -2.11 -6.64 -22.64
CA LYS A 26 -3.27 -6.71 -23.54
C LYS A 26 -3.89 -8.11 -23.55
N TYR A 27 -3.08 -9.14 -23.78
CA TYR A 27 -3.59 -10.49 -23.93
C TYR A 27 -3.95 -11.14 -22.59
N SER A 28 -3.29 -10.78 -21.48
CA SER A 28 -3.72 -11.18 -20.14
C SER A 28 -5.12 -10.64 -19.81
N TYR A 29 -5.39 -9.37 -20.12
CA TYR A 29 -6.72 -8.79 -19.93
C TYR A 29 -7.77 -9.49 -20.81
N LEU A 30 -7.47 -9.71 -22.10
CA LEU A 30 -8.37 -10.46 -22.99
C LEU A 30 -8.63 -11.89 -22.50
N GLY A 31 -7.66 -12.50 -21.84
CA GLY A 31 -7.77 -13.82 -21.21
C GLY A 31 -8.57 -13.86 -19.91
N GLY A 32 -9.08 -12.71 -19.43
CA GLY A 32 -9.95 -12.64 -18.25
C GLY A 32 -9.31 -12.08 -16.98
N PHE A 33 -8.16 -11.39 -17.08
CA PHE A 33 -7.66 -10.56 -15.98
C PHE A 33 -8.46 -9.25 -15.90
N ASP A 34 -8.55 -8.64 -14.72
CA ASP A 34 -9.37 -7.44 -14.49
C ASP A 34 -8.59 -6.12 -14.64
N GLY A 35 -7.26 -6.18 -14.75
CA GLY A 35 -6.43 -4.98 -14.88
C GLY A 35 -4.94 -5.26 -14.95
N THR A 36 -4.16 -4.20 -15.14
CA THR A 36 -2.69 -4.26 -15.30
C THR A 36 -1.99 -3.09 -14.60
N SER A 37 -0.70 -3.22 -14.30
CA SER A 37 0.17 -2.10 -13.92
C SER A 37 0.73 -1.32 -15.11
N ASN A 38 0.55 -1.80 -16.34
CA ASN A 38 1.11 -1.18 -17.53
C ASN A 38 0.30 0.04 -17.99
N VAL A 39 0.78 1.23 -17.66
CA VAL A 39 0.14 2.50 -18.02
C VAL A 39 -0.02 2.72 -19.53
N LEU A 40 0.89 2.17 -20.36
CA LEU A 40 0.78 2.28 -21.81
C LEU A 40 -0.38 1.44 -22.33
N ALA A 41 -0.59 0.25 -21.77
CA ALA A 41 -1.73 -0.59 -22.09
C ALA A 41 -3.06 0.07 -21.66
N GLY A 42 -3.09 0.70 -20.49
CA GLY A 42 -4.23 1.51 -20.06
C GLY A 42 -4.53 2.66 -21.02
N LYS A 43 -3.51 3.40 -21.47
CA LYS A 43 -3.67 4.50 -22.42
C LYS A 43 -4.19 4.06 -23.79
N LEU A 44 -3.64 2.98 -24.36
CA LEU A 44 -3.94 2.56 -25.73
C LEU A 44 -5.21 1.70 -25.83
N PHE A 45 -5.50 0.88 -24.82
CA PHE A 45 -6.55 -0.13 -24.88
C PHE A 45 -7.62 0.04 -23.80
N ASN A 46 -7.56 1.13 -23.02
CA ASN A 46 -8.51 1.43 -21.94
C ASN A 46 -8.63 0.29 -20.90
N ILE A 47 -7.53 -0.43 -20.67
CA ILE A 47 -7.45 -1.50 -19.67
C ILE A 47 -7.40 -0.87 -18.27
N PRO A 48 -8.20 -1.33 -17.29
CA PRO A 48 -8.16 -0.81 -15.93
C PRO A 48 -6.76 -0.90 -15.32
N LEU A 49 -6.29 0.23 -14.78
CA LEU A 49 -4.98 0.32 -14.15
C LEU A 49 -5.07 0.03 -12.66
N LYS A 50 -4.18 -0.82 -12.17
CA LYS A 50 -4.00 -1.11 -10.74
C LYS A 50 -2.51 -1.11 -10.40
N GLY A 51 -2.17 -0.60 -9.24
CA GLY A 51 -0.78 -0.53 -8.78
C GLY A 51 -0.72 -0.24 -7.29
N THR A 52 0.41 -0.58 -6.69
CA THR A 52 0.73 -0.35 -5.28
C THR A 52 2.13 0.27 -5.20
N HIS A 53 2.63 0.57 -4.01
CA HIS A 53 4.06 0.92 -3.84
C HIS A 53 4.97 -0.32 -3.91
N ALA A 54 6.28 -0.10 -4.03
CA ALA A 54 7.31 -1.14 -4.13
C ALA A 54 8.17 -1.21 -2.85
N HIS A 55 8.97 -2.27 -2.68
CA HIS A 55 9.94 -2.38 -1.57
C HIS A 55 10.91 -1.19 -1.53
N ALA A 56 11.40 -0.75 -2.70
CA ALA A 56 12.31 0.40 -2.81
C ALA A 56 11.71 1.70 -2.22
N PHE A 57 10.39 1.87 -2.30
CA PHE A 57 9.72 3.01 -1.66
C PHE A 57 9.85 2.91 -0.15
N ILE A 58 9.54 1.76 0.45
CA ILE A 58 9.65 1.54 1.90
C ILE A 58 11.09 1.74 2.39
N MET A 59 12.06 1.14 1.70
CA MET A 59 13.48 1.20 2.08
C MET A 59 14.09 2.61 1.96
N SER A 60 13.40 3.55 1.30
CA SER A 60 13.84 4.94 1.20
C SER A 60 13.58 5.76 2.48
N PHE A 61 12.78 5.23 3.40
CA PHE A 61 12.47 5.86 4.69
C PHE A 61 13.34 5.26 5.79
N SER A 62 13.90 6.12 6.63
CA SER A 62 14.74 5.73 7.77
C SER A 62 14.14 6.12 9.11
N SER A 63 13.51 7.30 9.19
CA SER A 63 13.03 7.85 10.46
C SER A 63 11.84 8.78 10.28
N LYS A 64 11.27 9.23 11.41
CA LYS A 64 10.19 10.24 11.44
C LYS A 64 10.47 11.50 10.61
N LYS A 65 11.74 11.89 10.43
CA LYS A 65 12.13 13.08 9.65
C LYS A 65 11.76 12.99 8.17
N ASP A 66 11.62 11.78 7.65
CA ASP A 66 11.28 11.54 6.26
C ASP A 66 9.76 11.75 5.99
N CYS A 67 8.96 11.88 7.05
CA CYS A 67 7.53 12.14 6.98
C CYS A 67 7.25 13.62 6.64
N LYS A 68 7.03 13.89 5.35
CA LYS A 68 6.72 15.24 4.85
C LYS A 68 5.26 15.64 5.08
N ILE A 69 4.34 14.68 5.05
CA ILE A 69 2.89 14.91 5.19
C ILE A 69 2.45 14.31 6.52
N GLN A 70 2.14 15.18 7.48
CA GLN A 70 1.77 14.76 8.83
C GLN A 70 0.28 14.98 9.13
N ARG A 71 -0.38 15.80 8.31
CA ARG A 71 -1.79 16.14 8.45
C ARG A 71 -2.58 15.57 7.30
N LEU A 72 -3.81 15.18 7.57
CA LEU A 72 -4.72 14.64 6.56
C LEU A 72 -6.12 15.19 6.80
N LYS A 73 -6.80 15.52 5.70
CA LYS A 73 -8.21 15.93 5.73
C LYS A 73 -9.10 14.68 5.90
N PRO A 74 -9.99 14.62 6.90
CA PRO A 74 -10.95 13.52 7.04
C PRO A 74 -11.88 13.42 5.82
N ALA A 75 -12.39 12.23 5.50
CA ALA A 75 -13.21 12.00 4.32
C ALA A 75 -14.48 12.88 4.28
N ASN A 76 -15.08 13.13 5.45
CA ASN A 76 -16.31 13.92 5.61
C ASN A 76 -16.09 15.26 6.35
N GLY A 77 -14.82 15.63 6.60
CA GLY A 77 -14.48 16.79 7.43
C GLY A 77 -13.75 17.86 6.63
N GLU A 78 -13.87 19.12 7.04
CA GLU A 78 -13.16 20.22 6.38
C GLU A 78 -11.76 20.45 6.96
N ASN A 79 -11.60 20.28 8.27
CA ASN A 79 -10.38 20.60 8.98
C ASN A 79 -9.39 19.43 8.98
N GLU A 80 -8.14 19.72 8.62
CA GLU A 80 -7.06 18.74 8.70
C GLU A 80 -6.78 18.32 10.14
N VAL A 81 -6.57 17.03 10.35
CA VAL A 81 -6.19 16.45 11.64
C VAL A 81 -4.73 16.01 11.64
N ASP A 82 -4.13 15.90 12.83
CA ASP A 82 -2.80 15.32 13.00
C ASP A 82 -2.84 13.80 12.76
N PHE A 83 -2.65 13.41 11.52
CA PHE A 83 -2.71 12.03 11.07
C PHE A 83 -1.51 11.22 11.56
N LEU A 84 -0.32 11.81 11.57
CA LEU A 84 0.88 11.12 12.07
C LEU A 84 0.74 10.80 13.56
N GLY A 85 0.29 11.77 14.37
CA GLY A 85 0.01 11.56 15.79
C GLY A 85 -1.03 10.45 16.02
N LEU A 86 -2.08 10.42 15.21
CA LEU A 86 -3.11 9.39 15.26
C LEU A 86 -2.56 7.99 14.94
N CYS A 87 -1.71 7.87 13.92
CA CYS A 87 -1.05 6.62 13.57
C CYS A 87 -0.15 6.12 14.70
N TYR A 88 0.63 6.99 15.35
CA TYR A 88 1.46 6.59 16.50
C TYR A 88 0.61 6.13 17.69
N LYS A 89 -0.51 6.81 17.97
CA LYS A 89 -1.46 6.40 19.01
C LYS A 89 -1.94 4.97 18.76
N TRP A 90 -2.40 4.67 17.54
CA TRP A 90 -2.86 3.32 17.18
C TRP A 90 -1.74 2.28 17.19
N ARG A 91 -0.54 2.62 16.72
CA ARG A 91 0.63 1.73 16.77
C ARG A 91 0.92 1.29 18.21
N LYS A 92 0.95 2.24 19.15
CA LYS A 92 1.16 1.97 20.57
C LYS A 92 0.06 1.10 21.17
N THR A 93 -1.20 1.35 20.83
CA THR A 93 -2.33 0.55 21.30
C THR A 93 -2.25 -0.89 20.80
N LEU A 94 -1.87 -1.10 19.53
CA LEU A 94 -1.84 -2.42 18.89
C LEU A 94 -0.61 -3.26 19.26
N CYS A 95 0.49 -2.66 19.72
CA CYS A 95 1.68 -3.41 20.15
C CYS A 95 1.34 -4.52 21.15
N THR A 96 0.40 -4.26 22.07
CA THR A 96 -0.04 -5.26 23.07
C THR A 96 -0.74 -6.46 22.42
N ASP A 97 -1.57 -6.22 21.41
CA ASP A 97 -2.32 -7.27 20.70
C ASP A 97 -1.40 -8.16 19.85
N PHE A 98 -0.38 -7.55 19.22
CA PHE A 98 0.60 -8.26 18.41
C PHE A 98 1.73 -8.91 19.23
N LYS A 99 1.73 -8.74 20.57
CA LYS A 99 2.76 -9.27 21.48
C LYS A 99 4.19 -8.89 21.06
N CYS A 100 4.37 -7.71 20.50
CA CYS A 100 5.65 -7.19 20.04
C CYS A 100 5.97 -5.86 20.73
N LEU A 101 7.27 -5.58 20.88
CA LEU A 101 7.71 -4.26 21.35
C LEU A 101 7.66 -3.26 20.20
N GLU A 102 7.35 -1.99 20.48
CA GLU A 102 7.30 -0.95 19.46
C GLU A 102 8.64 -0.79 18.72
N GLU A 103 9.73 -1.03 19.45
CA GLU A 103 11.13 -0.97 19.00
C GLU A 103 11.51 -2.07 18.02
N GLU A 104 10.78 -3.19 17.99
CA GLU A 104 11.03 -4.28 17.04
C GLU A 104 10.48 -3.97 15.65
N ALA A 105 9.45 -3.13 15.58
CA ALA A 105 8.84 -2.73 14.32
C ALA A 105 9.65 -1.61 13.66
N SER A 106 9.92 -1.77 12.36
CA SER A 106 10.70 -0.79 11.58
C SER A 106 10.01 0.58 11.57
N GLU A 107 10.70 1.60 12.08
CA GLU A 107 10.18 2.98 12.03
C GLU A 107 10.12 3.49 10.58
N GLY A 108 11.12 3.18 9.75
CA GLY A 108 11.11 3.53 8.33
C GLY A 108 9.90 2.97 7.59
N GLU A 109 9.57 1.69 7.83
CA GLU A 109 8.39 1.05 7.23
C GLU A 109 7.08 1.72 7.67
N PHE A 110 6.96 2.00 8.96
CA PHE A 110 5.81 2.73 9.49
C PHE A 110 5.63 4.09 8.83
N ILE A 111 6.70 4.88 8.73
CA ILE A 111 6.66 6.22 8.12
C ILE A 111 6.37 6.15 6.62
N ALA A 112 6.86 5.13 5.92
CA ALA A 112 6.52 4.89 4.53
C ALA A 112 5.01 4.64 4.36
N PHE A 113 4.41 3.83 5.23
CA PHE A 113 2.98 3.56 5.19
C PHE A 113 2.14 4.80 5.49
N VAL A 114 2.52 5.59 6.52
CA VAL A 114 1.85 6.86 6.82
C VAL A 114 1.93 7.81 5.63
N SER A 115 3.11 7.93 5.01
CA SER A 115 3.32 8.81 3.86
C SER A 115 2.49 8.36 2.64
N TYR A 116 2.42 7.06 2.40
CA TYR A 116 1.61 6.49 1.31
C TYR A 116 0.12 6.68 1.56
N ALA A 117 -0.35 6.44 2.79
CA ALA A 117 -1.74 6.65 3.20
C ALA A 117 -2.15 8.12 3.10
N ALA A 118 -1.27 9.06 3.45
CA ALA A 118 -1.56 10.48 3.33
C ALA A 118 -1.71 10.93 1.86
N ALA A 119 -0.93 10.33 0.95
CA ALA A 119 -1.03 10.62 -0.49
C ALA A 119 -2.23 9.91 -1.15
N PHE A 120 -2.57 8.69 -0.70
CA PHE A 120 -3.59 7.85 -1.31
C PHE A 120 -4.59 7.28 -0.27
N PRO A 121 -5.32 8.15 0.47
CA PRO A 121 -6.11 7.72 1.62
C PRO A 121 -7.28 6.81 1.26
N THR A 122 -7.86 6.97 0.07
CA THR A 122 -8.98 6.16 -0.42
C THR A 122 -8.56 4.81 -1.00
N THR A 123 -7.28 4.63 -1.31
CA THR A 123 -6.76 3.42 -1.99
C THR A 123 -5.54 2.85 -1.28
N PHE A 124 -5.46 3.05 0.04
CA PHE A 124 -4.33 2.60 0.84
C PHE A 124 -4.21 1.06 0.83
N LEU A 125 -3.09 0.56 0.31
CA LEU A 125 -2.71 -0.84 0.32
C LEU A 125 -1.22 -0.94 0.64
N ALA A 126 -0.86 -1.73 1.65
CA ALA A 126 0.51 -1.80 2.16
C ALA A 126 1.22 -3.11 1.80
N LEU A 127 2.48 -3.01 1.40
CA LEU A 127 3.39 -4.16 1.25
C LEU A 127 4.04 -4.47 2.61
N VAL A 128 3.70 -5.61 3.21
CA VAL A 128 3.97 -5.90 4.63
C VAL A 128 5.18 -6.82 4.88
N ASP A 129 5.83 -7.32 3.84
CA ASP A 129 6.92 -8.30 3.91
C ASP A 129 8.28 -7.68 3.54
N THR A 130 8.51 -6.40 3.83
CA THR A 130 9.83 -5.78 3.62
C THR A 130 10.82 -6.15 4.72
N TYR A 131 10.34 -6.23 5.97
CA TYR A 131 11.15 -6.64 7.12
C TYR A 131 10.59 -7.94 7.72
N ASP A 132 9.73 -7.84 8.73
CA ASP A 132 9.02 -8.96 9.35
C ASP A 132 7.52 -8.75 9.21
N VAL A 133 6.82 -9.73 8.63
CA VAL A 133 5.38 -9.63 8.33
C VAL A 133 4.56 -9.41 9.60
N ILE A 134 4.86 -10.11 10.69
CA ILE A 134 4.02 -10.09 11.89
C ILE A 134 4.45 -8.98 12.83
N ARG A 135 5.76 -8.89 13.11
CA ARG A 135 6.34 -7.98 14.12
C ARG A 135 6.52 -6.57 13.61
N SER A 136 6.50 -6.34 12.30
CA SER A 136 6.65 -5.01 11.70
C SER A 136 5.49 -4.68 10.76
N GLY A 137 5.34 -5.41 9.64
CA GLY A 137 4.44 -5.05 8.56
C GLY A 137 2.97 -5.01 8.95
N LEU A 138 2.45 -6.06 9.57
CA LEU A 138 1.06 -6.14 10.00
C LEU A 138 0.73 -5.16 11.12
N LEU A 139 1.62 -4.98 12.09
CA LEU A 139 1.47 -3.96 13.13
C LEU A 139 1.36 -2.56 12.51
N ASN A 140 2.33 -2.21 11.67
CA ASN A 140 2.43 -0.91 11.02
C ASN A 140 1.23 -0.65 10.11
N PHE A 141 0.83 -1.64 9.29
CA PHE A 141 -0.37 -1.55 8.46
C PHE A 141 -1.61 -1.33 9.31
N SER A 142 -1.81 -2.14 10.36
CA SER A 142 -2.99 -2.06 11.22
C SER A 142 -3.09 -0.71 11.90
N ALA A 143 -1.97 -0.15 12.37
CA ALA A 143 -1.94 1.18 12.97
C ALA A 143 -2.42 2.27 12.00
N VAL A 144 -1.90 2.28 10.77
CA VAL A 144 -2.28 3.25 9.74
C VAL A 144 -3.71 3.02 9.25
N ALA A 145 -4.13 1.76 9.14
CA ALA A 145 -5.48 1.38 8.74
C ALA A 145 -6.53 1.85 9.75
N MET A 146 -6.26 1.69 11.05
CA MET A 146 -7.15 2.16 12.11
C MET A 146 -7.22 3.68 12.15
N ALA A 147 -6.09 4.37 11.99
CA ALA A 147 -6.05 5.82 11.89
C ALA A 147 -6.87 6.34 10.69
N LEU A 148 -6.75 5.70 9.53
CA LEU A 148 -7.55 6.03 8.34
C LEU A 148 -9.05 5.81 8.57
N ASN A 149 -9.42 4.70 9.21
CA ASN A 149 -10.81 4.38 9.53
C ASN A 149 -11.44 5.43 10.47
N GLU A 150 -10.70 5.85 11.50
CA GLU A 150 -11.16 6.87 12.46
C GLU A 150 -11.47 8.22 11.79
N ILE A 151 -10.80 8.55 10.68
CA ILE A 151 -11.04 9.79 9.91
C ILE A 151 -11.93 9.56 8.67
N GLY A 152 -12.57 8.40 8.57
CA GLY A 152 -13.60 8.09 7.57
C GLY A 152 -13.10 7.51 6.25
N TYR A 153 -11.81 7.16 6.12
CA TYR A 153 -11.29 6.45 4.96
C TYR A 153 -11.34 4.93 5.16
N ARG A 154 -11.35 4.19 4.05
CA ARG A 154 -11.34 2.72 4.06
C ARG A 154 -10.07 2.19 3.39
N PRO A 155 -9.16 1.55 4.16
CA PRO A 155 -8.03 0.80 3.61
C PRO A 155 -8.50 -0.33 2.68
N ILE A 156 -7.71 -0.62 1.65
CA ILE A 156 -8.01 -1.64 0.64
C ILE A 156 -7.46 -3.01 1.03
N GLY A 157 -6.25 -3.08 1.58
CA GLY A 157 -5.66 -4.35 2.01
C GLY A 157 -4.14 -4.35 2.14
N ILE A 158 -3.56 -5.55 2.07
CA ILE A 158 -2.11 -5.79 2.16
C ILE A 158 -1.60 -6.56 0.94
N ARG A 159 -0.30 -6.49 0.68
CA ARG A 159 0.43 -7.30 -0.30
C ARG A 159 1.55 -8.06 0.39
N ILE A 160 1.70 -9.32 0.00
CA ILE A 160 2.78 -10.23 0.40
C ILE A 160 3.42 -10.72 -0.90
N ASP A 161 4.73 -10.53 -1.07
CA ASP A 161 5.52 -10.94 -2.26
C ASP A 161 6.51 -12.09 -1.93
N SER A 162 6.63 -12.47 -0.66
CA SER A 162 7.52 -13.52 -0.13
C SER A 162 6.84 -14.33 0.98
N GLY A 163 7.27 -15.58 1.17
CA GLY A 163 6.73 -16.52 2.15
C GLY A 163 7.41 -17.87 2.11
#